data_AF-A0A485MYU3-F1
#
_entry.id   AF-A0A485MYU3-F1
#
_cell.length_a   1.000
_cell.length_b   1.000
_cell.length_c   1.000
_cell.angle_alpha   90.00
_cell.angle_beta   90.00
_cell.angle_gamma   90.00
#
_symmetry.space_group_name_H-M   'P 1'
#
loop_
_entity.id
_entity.type
_entity.pdbx_description
1 polymer ?
#
loop_
_entity_poly.entity_id
_entity_poly.type
_entity_poly.pdbx_seq_one_letter_code
_entity_poly.pdbx_strand_id
1 'polypeptide(L)'
;MVFYHNTRFLTGGDSKYDVLCKEEFIELKDIFSVKLKRRYSVKQQGSGTLLGITLFICLKKEQNKLKDSTLDLINLSEDHCDVWFKQFKKILAGFSNRPKSLKIILNPQSHKKEATQVYYEKVEPLLRTAGIKTDVTITEYEGHALSLLKECELQEFDG
;
A
#
# COMPACT_ATOMS: atom_id res chain seq x y z
N MET A 1 -2.42 -20.57 7.38
CA MET A 1 -3.37 -20.54 6.26
C MET A 1 -2.52 -20.48 4.99
N VAL A 2 -2.40 -21.61 4.29
CA VAL A 2 -1.63 -21.69 3.04
C VAL A 2 -2.51 -21.11 1.94
N PHE A 3 -2.07 -20.02 1.30
CA PHE A 3 -2.76 -19.45 0.15
C PHE A 3 -2.12 -19.98 -1.12
N TYR A 4 -2.89 -20.65 -1.97
CA TYR A 4 -2.44 -21.03 -3.32
C TYR A 4 -2.40 -19.78 -4.20
N HIS A 5 -1.21 -19.37 -4.59
CA HIS A 5 -1.01 -18.34 -5.60
C HIS A 5 -1.15 -19.00 -6.99
N ASN A 6 -2.09 -18.53 -7.80
CA ASN A 6 -2.25 -19.01 -9.18
C ASN A 6 -1.61 -17.99 -10.14
N THR A 7 -0.29 -18.06 -10.28
CA THR A 7 0.46 -17.35 -11.32
C THR A 7 0.39 -18.19 -12.59
N ARG A 8 -0.48 -17.80 -13.54
CA ARG A 8 -0.49 -18.37 -14.89
C ARG A 8 0.80 -17.98 -15.61
N PHE A 9 1.75 -18.90 -15.70
CA PHE A 9 2.78 -18.87 -16.74
C PHE A 9 2.36 -19.82 -17.87
N LEU A 10 2.12 -19.26 -19.05
CA LEU A 10 1.94 -20.03 -20.27
C LEU A 10 3.32 -20.44 -20.79
N THR A 11 3.74 -21.69 -20.58
CA THR A 11 4.73 -22.37 -21.42
C THR A 11 4.43 -23.87 -21.39
N GLY A 12 4.22 -24.45 -22.57
CA GLY A 12 3.81 -25.85 -22.74
C GLY A 12 4.94 -26.87 -22.60
N GLY A 13 4.54 -28.15 -22.63
CA GLY A 13 5.38 -29.28 -23.05
C GLY A 13 6.12 -30.04 -21.94
N ASP A 14 5.44 -31.04 -21.39
CA ASP A 14 5.89 -32.35 -20.88
C ASP A 14 7.07 -32.55 -19.91
N SER A 15 6.68 -33.18 -18.79
CA SER A 15 7.33 -34.28 -18.06
C SER A 15 8.19 -33.98 -16.82
N LYS A 16 7.83 -34.70 -15.75
CA LYS A 16 8.37 -34.72 -14.37
C LYS A 16 8.06 -33.50 -13.51
N TYR A 17 6.83 -33.46 -13.00
CA TYR A 17 6.41 -32.58 -11.91
C TYR A 17 6.95 -33.08 -10.57
N ASP A 18 8.23 -32.82 -10.32
CA ASP A 18 8.67 -32.60 -8.96
C ASP A 18 8.31 -31.13 -8.65
N VAL A 19 7.08 -30.91 -8.19
CA VAL A 19 6.60 -29.57 -7.84
C VAL A 19 7.30 -29.17 -6.56
N LEU A 20 8.52 -28.66 -6.69
CA LEU A 20 9.12 -27.74 -5.74
C LEU A 20 8.24 -26.49 -5.72
N CYS A 21 7.12 -26.57 -4.99
CA CYS A 21 6.37 -25.40 -4.55
C CYS A 21 7.35 -24.58 -3.71
N LYS A 22 8.02 -23.61 -4.33
CA LYS A 22 8.69 -22.55 -3.58
C LYS A 22 7.60 -21.83 -2.81
N GLU A 23 7.52 -22.10 -1.52
CA GLU A 23 6.65 -21.35 -0.63
C GLU A 23 7.15 -19.90 -0.62
N GLU A 24 6.38 -19.01 -1.23
CA GLU A 24 6.62 -17.57 -1.16
C GLU A 24 5.97 -17.06 0.13
N PHE A 25 6.80 -16.54 1.04
CA PHE A 25 6.35 -15.94 2.28
C PHE A 25 6.26 -14.42 2.13
N ILE A 26 5.20 -13.84 2.68
CA ILE A 26 5.05 -12.39 2.82
C ILE A 26 5.02 -12.07 4.30
N GLU A 27 5.92 -11.20 4.75
CA GLU A 27 5.88 -10.74 6.13
C GLU A 27 4.71 -9.76 6.30
N LEU A 28 3.91 -9.94 7.34
CA LEU A 28 2.73 -9.10 7.60
C LEU A 28 3.10 -7.61 7.78
N LYS A 29 4.34 -7.32 8.19
CA LYS A 29 4.87 -5.96 8.33
C LYS A 29 5.07 -5.25 6.98
N ASP A 30 5.21 -6.00 5.89
CA ASP A 30 5.38 -5.45 4.54
C ASP A 30 4.03 -5.09 3.90
N ILE A 31 2.92 -5.55 4.48
CA ILE A 31 1.57 -5.17 4.07
C ILE A 31 1.28 -3.78 4.63
N PHE A 32 1.08 -2.81 3.74
CA PHE A 32 0.75 -1.44 4.15
C PHE A 32 -0.74 -1.13 4.02
N SER A 33 -1.55 -1.96 3.36
CA SER A 33 -3.01 -1.77 3.31
C SER A 33 -3.75 -3.03 2.88
N VAL A 34 -5.05 -3.07 3.16
CA VAL A 34 -5.99 -4.07 2.66
C VAL A 34 -7.26 -3.37 2.16
N LYS A 35 -7.82 -3.83 1.03
CA LYS A 35 -9.10 -3.36 0.48
C LYS A 35 -9.99 -4.51 0.04
N LEU A 36 -11.30 -4.29 0.05
CA LEU A 36 -12.25 -5.19 -0.61
C LEU A 36 -12.10 -5.07 -2.14
N LYS A 37 -12.00 -6.20 -2.83
CA LYS A 37 -11.93 -6.26 -4.30
C LYS A 37 -13.32 -6.46 -4.86
N ARG A 38 -13.85 -5.46 -5.57
CA ARG A 38 -15.20 -5.49 -6.15
C ARG A 38 -15.13 -5.33 -7.67
N ARG A 39 -16.01 -6.04 -8.39
CA ARG A 39 -16.23 -5.85 -9.82
C ARG A 39 -17.54 -5.09 -10.02
N TYR A 40 -17.43 -3.93 -10.65
CA TYR A 40 -18.60 -3.14 -11.05
C TYR A 40 -19.03 -3.54 -12.46
N SER A 41 -20.33 -3.75 -12.64
CA SER A 41 -20.93 -3.88 -13.97
C SER A 41 -21.53 -2.54 -14.36
N VAL A 42 -21.25 -2.08 -15.58
CA VAL A 42 -21.74 -0.80 -16.13
C VAL A 42 -23.28 -0.67 -16.05
N LYS A 43 -23.99 -1.80 -15.91
CA LYS A 43 -25.47 -1.87 -15.89
C LYS A 43 -26.12 -1.88 -14.50
N GLN A 44 -25.36 -1.90 -13.39
CA GLN A 44 -25.94 -2.01 -12.03
C GLN A 44 -25.58 -0.80 -11.15
N GLN A 45 -26.59 -0.09 -10.63
CA GLN A 45 -26.46 1.00 -9.66
C GLN A 45 -26.20 0.50 -8.21
N GLY A 46 -25.45 -0.61 -8.05
CA GLY A 46 -25.19 -1.25 -6.76
C GLY A 46 -23.70 -1.30 -6.40
N SER A 47 -23.38 -1.82 -5.21
CA SER A 47 -22.02 -1.91 -4.64
C SER A 47 -21.06 -2.90 -5.34
N GLY A 48 -21.33 -3.32 -6.58
CA GLY A 48 -20.53 -4.32 -7.32
C GLY A 48 -20.47 -5.70 -6.68
N THR A 49 -20.12 -6.73 -7.44
CA THR A 49 -19.91 -8.08 -6.91
C THR A 49 -18.59 -8.13 -6.16
N LEU A 50 -18.61 -8.59 -4.90
CA LEU A 50 -17.39 -8.81 -4.14
C LEU A 50 -16.65 -10.04 -4.68
N LEU A 51 -15.36 -9.86 -4.97
CA LEU A 51 -14.50 -10.90 -5.53
C LEU A 51 -13.45 -11.41 -4.53
N GLY A 52 -13.24 -10.71 -3.42
CA GLY A 52 -12.16 -11.02 -2.50
C GLY A 52 -11.62 -9.80 -1.76
N ILE A 53 -10.37 -9.91 -1.31
CA ILE A 53 -9.60 -8.80 -0.76
C ILE A 53 -8.27 -8.64 -1.50
N THR A 54 -7.77 -7.42 -1.57
CA THR A 54 -6.45 -7.08 -2.10
C THR A 54 -5.57 -6.60 -0.95
N LEU A 55 -4.44 -7.27 -0.76
CA LEU A 55 -3.36 -6.86 0.13
C LEU A 55 -2.38 -6.00 -0.67
N PHE A 56 -2.06 -4.81 -0.17
CA PHE A 56 -1.05 -3.93 -0.76
C PHE A 56 0.25 -4.06 0.03
N ILE A 57 1.32 -4.37 -0.69
CA ILE A 57 2.61 -4.77 -0.13
C ILE A 57 3.67 -3.80 -0.61
N CYS A 58 4.59 -3.42 0.27
CA CYS A 58 5.74 -2.60 -0.05
C CYS A 58 7.02 -3.37 0.30
N LEU A 59 7.81 -3.71 -0.71
CA LEU A 59 9.06 -4.46 -0.55
C LEU A 59 10.25 -3.55 -0.73
N LYS A 60 11.24 -3.65 0.17
CA LYS A 60 12.52 -2.96 0.02
C LYS A 60 13.39 -3.76 -0.96
N LYS A 61 13.78 -3.14 -2.08
CA LYS A 61 14.63 -3.77 -3.10
C LYS A 61 16.11 -3.45 -2.89
N GLU A 62 16.43 -2.17 -2.76
CA GLU A 62 17.78 -1.62 -2.63
C GLU A 62 17.76 -0.49 -1.58
N GLN A 63 18.92 0.10 -1.29
CA GLN A 63 18.97 1.34 -0.49
C GLN A 63 18.06 2.40 -1.13
N ASN A 64 17.08 2.88 -0.37
CA ASN A 64 16.12 3.91 -0.75
C ASN A 64 15.18 3.58 -1.93
N LYS A 65 15.05 2.30 -2.32
CA LYS A 65 14.07 1.88 -3.34
C LYS A 65 13.02 0.96 -2.75
N LEU A 66 11.77 1.39 -2.87
CA LEU A 66 10.58 0.63 -2.54
C LEU A 66 9.92 0.13 -3.81
N LYS A 67 9.41 -1.11 -3.77
CA LYS A 67 8.58 -1.70 -4.81
C LYS A 67 7.19 -1.93 -4.24
N ASP A 68 6.18 -1.32 -4.86
CA ASP A 68 4.78 -1.64 -4.60
C ASP A 68 4.41 -2.96 -5.29
N SER A 69 3.57 -3.75 -4.63
CA SER A 69 3.04 -5.00 -5.15
C SER A 69 1.67 -5.27 -4.53
N THR A 70 0.88 -6.13 -5.16
CA THR A 70 -0.44 -6.52 -4.64
C THR A 70 -0.59 -8.03 -4.63
N LEU A 71 -1.32 -8.53 -3.63
CA LEU A 71 -1.74 -9.93 -3.55
C LEU A 71 -3.26 -9.97 -3.40
N ASP A 72 -3.92 -10.63 -4.34
CA ASP A 72 -5.37 -10.81 -4.32
C ASP A 72 -5.73 -12.15 -3.69
N LEU A 73 -6.56 -12.10 -2.65
CA LEU A 73 -7.17 -13.27 -2.01
C LEU A 73 -8.62 -13.34 -2.48
N ILE A 74 -8.85 -14.18 -3.49
CA ILE A 74 -10.15 -14.31 -4.16
C ILE A 74 -11.05 -15.26 -3.37
N ASN A 75 -12.26 -14.80 -3.05
CA ASN A 75 -13.31 -15.62 -2.43
C ASN A 75 -14.68 -15.01 -2.78
N LEU A 76 -15.64 -15.85 -3.15
CA LEU A 76 -16.99 -15.42 -3.48
C LEU A 76 -17.91 -15.30 -2.26
N SER A 77 -17.52 -15.88 -1.12
CA SER A 77 -18.24 -15.70 0.14
C SER A 77 -17.96 -14.32 0.70
N GLU A 78 -19.01 -13.49 0.79
CA GLU A 78 -18.89 -12.15 1.34
C GLU A 78 -18.51 -12.17 2.82
N ASP A 79 -19.10 -13.09 3.59
CA ASP A 79 -18.78 -13.27 5.02
C ASP A 79 -17.30 -13.58 5.25
N HIS A 80 -16.73 -14.48 4.45
CA HIS A 80 -15.30 -14.79 4.55
C HIS A 80 -14.42 -13.61 4.17
N CYS A 81 -14.76 -12.88 3.11
CA CYS A 81 -14.03 -11.68 2.71
C CYS A 81 -14.06 -10.61 3.80
N ASP A 82 -15.22 -10.41 4.42
CA ASP A 82 -15.40 -9.45 5.51
C ASP A 82 -14.60 -9.84 6.75
N VAL A 83 -14.60 -11.13 7.12
CA VAL A 83 -13.77 -11.64 8.23
C VAL A 83 -12.29 -11.40 7.94
N TRP A 84 -11.81 -11.75 6.74
CA TRP A 84 -10.41 -11.54 6.37
C TRP A 84 -10.04 -10.06 6.37
N PHE A 85 -10.87 -9.22 5.74
CA PHE A 85 -10.67 -7.77 5.69
C PHE A 85 -10.55 -7.18 7.10
N LYS A 86 -11.50 -7.49 8.00
CA LYS A 86 -11.49 -7.00 9.38
C LYS A 86 -10.26 -7.51 10.15
N GLN A 87 -9.89 -8.77 9.98
CA GLN A 87 -8.75 -9.34 10.66
C GLN A 87 -7.43 -8.71 10.20
N PHE A 88 -7.22 -8.52 8.90
CA PHE A 88 -6.05 -7.81 8.39
C PHE A 88 -6.01 -6.36 8.86
N LYS A 89 -7.14 -5.64 8.83
CA LYS A 89 -7.21 -4.27 9.40
C LYS A 89 -6.80 -4.25 10.87
N LYS A 90 -7.25 -5.24 11.67
CA LYS A 90 -6.89 -5.37 13.09
C LYS A 90 -5.40 -5.64 13.29
N ILE A 91 -4.82 -6.57 12.53
CA ILE A 91 -3.38 -6.88 12.56
C ILE A 91 -2.57 -5.64 12.21
N LEU A 92 -2.93 -4.97 11.10
CA LEU A 92 -2.23 -3.77 10.61
C LEU A 92 -2.32 -2.59 11.58
N ALA A 93 -3.39 -2.49 12.36
CA ALA A 93 -3.53 -1.46 13.40
C ALA A 93 -2.75 -1.81 14.68
N GLY A 94 -2.39 -3.08 14.87
CA GLY A 94 -1.62 -3.54 16.03
C GLY A 94 -0.11 -3.29 15.95
N PHE A 95 0.41 -2.89 14.78
CA PHE A 95 1.83 -2.53 14.63
C PHE A 95 2.10 -1.15 15.24
N SER A 96 2.85 -1.10 16.34
CA SER A 96 3.23 0.13 17.04
C SER A 96 4.10 1.07 16.20
N ASN A 97 4.95 0.51 15.34
CA ASN A 97 5.92 1.27 14.56
C ASN A 97 5.34 1.80 13.24
N ARG A 98 4.03 1.65 13.03
CA ARG A 98 3.37 2.07 11.80
C ARG A 98 2.91 3.52 11.96
N PRO A 99 3.40 4.46 11.14
CA PRO A 99 3.03 5.86 11.26
C PRO A 99 1.53 6.04 11.00
N LYS A 100 0.92 6.98 11.70
CA LYS A 100 -0.48 7.38 11.60
C LYS A 100 -0.62 8.81 11.06
N SER A 101 0.37 9.65 11.32
CA SER A 101 0.44 11.04 10.85
C SER A 101 1.86 11.37 10.39
N LEU A 102 2.01 12.01 9.24
CA LEU A 102 3.31 12.45 8.71
C LEU A 102 3.30 13.95 8.38
N LYS A 103 4.39 14.65 8.71
CA LYS A 103 4.63 16.03 8.26
C LYS A 103 5.46 16.00 6.97
N ILE A 104 4.88 16.47 5.87
CA ILE A 104 5.49 16.38 4.55
C ILE A 104 5.92 17.77 4.09
N ILE A 105 7.23 17.98 3.99
CA ILE A 105 7.81 19.21 3.45
C ILE A 105 8.17 18.97 1.98
N LEU A 106 7.47 19.66 1.07
CA LEU A 106 7.66 19.52 -0.37
C LEU A 106 8.44 20.72 -0.93
N ASN A 107 9.58 20.45 -1.57
CA ASN A 107 10.28 21.45 -2.35
C ASN A 107 9.83 21.43 -3.82
N PRO A 108 9.08 22.44 -4.30
CA PRO A 108 8.55 22.46 -5.65
C PRO A 108 9.64 22.60 -6.72
N GLN A 109 10.86 23.02 -6.37
CA GLN A 109 11.98 23.11 -7.31
C GLN A 109 12.74 21.78 -7.49
N SER A 110 12.45 20.78 -6.64
CA SER A 110 13.12 19.47 -6.72
C SER A 110 12.70 18.67 -7.95
N HIS A 111 13.60 17.78 -8.39
CA HIS A 111 13.37 16.84 -9.50
C HIS A 111 12.75 17.50 -10.75
N LYS A 112 13.46 18.49 -11.32
CA LYS A 112 13.00 19.23 -12.52
C LYS A 112 11.61 19.88 -12.35
N LYS A 113 11.26 20.28 -11.13
CA LYS A 113 9.98 20.89 -10.74
C LYS A 113 8.77 19.95 -10.76
N GLU A 114 9.00 18.63 -10.79
CA GLU A 114 7.93 17.63 -10.78
C GLU A 114 7.58 17.13 -9.37
N ALA A 115 8.35 17.51 -8.34
CA ALA A 115 8.22 16.96 -6.98
C ALA A 115 6.79 17.06 -6.42
N THR A 116 6.13 18.21 -6.60
CA THR A 116 4.75 18.42 -6.15
C THR A 116 3.77 17.51 -6.90
N GLN A 117 3.89 17.41 -8.22
CA GLN A 117 3.05 16.54 -9.04
C GLN A 117 3.24 15.07 -8.66
N VAL A 118 4.49 14.63 -8.55
CA VAL A 118 4.84 13.26 -8.13
C VAL A 118 4.24 12.94 -6.76
N TYR A 119 4.28 13.88 -5.82
CA TYR A 119 3.66 13.68 -4.51
C TYR A 119 2.16 13.40 -4.62
N TYR A 120 1.40 14.30 -5.25
CA TYR A 120 -0.07 14.15 -5.32
C TYR A 120 -0.53 12.99 -6.20
N GLU A 121 0.17 12.71 -7.29
CA GLU A 121 -0.23 11.64 -8.21
C GLU A 121 0.19 10.24 -7.75
N LYS A 122 1.32 10.13 -7.03
CA LYS A 122 1.92 8.82 -6.71
C LYS A 122 2.05 8.55 -5.22
N VAL A 123 2.46 9.53 -4.41
CA VAL A 123 2.78 9.31 -2.99
C VAL A 123 1.53 9.42 -2.12
N GLU A 124 0.78 10.51 -2.24
CA GLU A 124 -0.43 10.76 -1.44
C GLU A 124 -1.46 9.62 -1.55
N PRO A 125 -1.75 9.04 -2.73
CA PRO A 125 -2.70 7.93 -2.84
C PRO A 125 -2.27 6.67 -2.07
N LEU A 126 -0.95 6.43 -1.95
CA LEU A 126 -0.40 5.31 -1.19
C LEU A 126 -0.55 5.54 0.31
N LEU A 127 -0.16 6.73 0.80
CA LEU A 127 -0.29 7.11 2.21
C LEU A 127 -1.76 7.10 2.66
N ARG A 128 -2.64 7.69 1.84
CA ARG A 128 -4.09 7.65 2.07
C ARG A 128 -4.63 6.22 2.09
N THR A 129 -4.17 5.36 1.18
CA THR A 129 -4.53 3.94 1.16
C THR A 129 -4.03 3.20 2.41
N ALA A 130 -2.87 3.58 2.96
CA ALA A 130 -2.34 3.05 4.21
C ALA A 130 -3.13 3.54 5.44
N GLY A 131 -3.96 4.57 5.30
CA GLY A 131 -4.63 5.23 6.42
C GLY A 131 -3.71 6.18 7.19
N ILE A 132 -2.67 6.69 6.54
CA ILE A 132 -1.73 7.68 7.08
C ILE A 132 -2.27 9.06 6.75
N LYS A 133 -2.41 9.91 7.77
CA LYS A 133 -2.71 11.33 7.61
C LYS A 133 -1.46 12.08 7.20
N THR A 134 -1.61 13.09 6.35
CA THR A 134 -0.49 13.90 5.89
C THR A 134 -0.82 15.37 6.11
N ASP A 135 0.14 16.10 6.67
CA ASP A 135 0.14 17.57 6.70
C ASP A 135 1.24 18.03 5.76
N VAL A 136 0.86 18.69 4.67
CA VAL A 136 1.75 19.03 3.57
C VAL A 136 2.07 20.52 3.61
N THR A 137 3.35 20.85 3.62
CA THR A 137 3.83 22.23 3.52
C THR A 137 4.78 22.36 2.33
N ILE A 138 4.47 23.29 1.42
CA ILE A 138 5.30 23.56 0.24
C ILE A 138 6.34 24.63 0.62
N THR A 139 7.61 24.36 0.38
CA THR A 139 8.67 25.34 0.65
C THR A 139 8.70 26.42 -0.43
N GLU A 140 9.08 27.62 -0.05
CA GLU A 140 8.99 28.82 -0.89
C GLU A 140 10.37 29.40 -1.22
N TYR A 141 11.33 29.24 -0.32
CA TYR A 141 12.68 29.78 -0.45
C TYR A 141 13.72 28.81 0.15
N GLU A 142 15.00 29.03 -0.15
CA GLU A 142 16.10 28.24 0.40
C GLU A 142 16.17 28.39 1.93
N GLY A 143 16.21 27.26 2.64
CA GLY A 143 16.19 27.26 4.11
C GLY A 143 14.80 27.32 4.73
N HIS A 144 13.71 27.47 3.96
CA HIS A 144 12.34 27.51 4.50
C HIS A 144 12.01 26.24 5.30
N ALA A 145 12.40 25.05 4.81
CA ALA A 145 12.22 23.79 5.55
C ALA A 145 12.86 23.82 6.95
N LEU A 146 14.06 24.40 7.07
CA LEU A 146 14.77 24.51 8.35
C LEU A 146 14.05 25.47 9.30
N SER A 147 13.53 26.60 8.79
CA SER A 147 12.74 27.53 9.59
C SER A 147 11.46 26.86 10.11
N LEU A 148 10.72 26.16 9.24
CA LEU A 148 9.50 25.43 9.62
C LEU A 148 9.78 24.39 10.71
N LEU A 149 10.85 23.61 10.57
CA LEU A 149 11.19 22.57 11.56
C LEU A 149 11.62 23.13 12.93
N LYS A 150 12.06 24.40 13.00
CA LYS A 150 12.38 25.06 14.27
C LYS A 150 11.14 25.55 15.01
N GLU A 151 10.08 25.90 14.28
CA GLU A 151 8.86 26.50 14.83
C GLU A 151 7.72 25.48 15.00
N CYS A 152 7.80 24.32 14.34
CA CYS A 152 6.73 23.31 14.32
C CYS A 152 6.80 22.35 15.50
N GLU A 153 5.63 22.05 16.10
CA GLU A 153 5.47 21.00 17.10
C GLU A 153 5.47 19.60 16.44
N LEU A 154 6.66 19.05 16.22
CA LEU A 154 6.83 17.76 15.55
C LEU A 154 6.36 16.55 16.38
N GLN A 155 6.04 16.74 17.67
CA GLN A 155 5.60 15.67 18.56
C GLN A 155 4.24 15.08 18.17
N GLU A 156 3.45 15.80 17.37
CA GLU A 156 2.15 15.34 16.86
C GLU A 156 2.25 14.40 15.65
N PHE A 157 3.44 14.25 15.07
CA PHE A 157 3.69 13.45 13.87
C PHE A 157 4.57 12.25 14.19
N ASP A 158 4.32 11.13 13.51
CA ASP A 158 5.09 9.90 13.65
C ASP A 158 6.33 9.88 12.74
N GLY A 159 6.52 10.92 11.93
CA GLY A 159 7.65 11.11 11.01
C GLY A 159 7.45 12.24 10.01
#